data_AF-A0ABD4Q843-F1
#
_entry.id   AF-A0ABD4Q843-F1
#
_cell.length_a   1.000
_cell.length_b   1.000
_cell.length_c   1.000
_cell.angle_alpha   90.00
_cell.angle_beta   90.00
_cell.angle_gamma   90.00
#
_symmetry.space_group_name_H-M   'P 1'
#
loop_
_entity.id
_entity.type
_entity.pdbx_description
1 polymer ?
#
loop_
_entity_poly.entity_id
_entity_poly.type
_entity_poly.pdbx_seq_one_letter_code
_entity_poly.pdbx_strand_id
1 'polypeptide(L)'
;GYAIVVVQLPDGASLARTDAVIEKASKIIKGIPGVRNAIAFAGFNGATFTNASNSGVVFVPFQPFAERIKNGQTANSIIGQVYG
;
A
#
# COMPACT_ATOMS: atom_id res chain seq x y z
N GLY A 1 10.56 -9.64 -0.05
CA GLY A 1 9.20 -9.70 -0.59
C GLY A 1 8.52 -8.37 -0.36
N TYR A 2 7.53 -8.05 -1.18
CA TYR A 2 6.77 -6.80 -1.08
C TYR A 2 5.31 -7.05 -1.50
N ALA A 3 4.39 -6.21 -1.05
CA ALA A 3 3.03 -6.13 -1.57
C ALA A 3 2.86 -4.87 -2.41
N ILE A 4 1.95 -4.95 -3.38
CA ILE A 4 1.47 -3.80 -4.14
C ILE A 4 0.01 -3.60 -3.73
N VAL A 5 -0.31 -2.42 -3.23
CA VAL A 5 -1.66 -2.04 -2.83
C VAL A 5 -2.12 -0.97 -3.80
N VAL A 6 -3.19 -1.26 -4.54
CA VAL A 6 -3.79 -0.28 -5.47
C VAL A 6 -4.96 0.37 -4.76
N VAL A 7 -4.96 1.71 -4.75
CA VAL A 7 -6.01 2.53 -4.18
C VAL A 7 -6.74 3.19 -5.33
N GLN A 8 -8.04 2.94 -5.42
CA GLN A 8 -8.89 3.54 -6.45
C GLN A 8 -10.05 4.27 -5.80
N LEU A 9 -10.16 5.56 -6.11
CA LEU A 9 -11.27 6.42 -5.70
C LEU A 9 -12.34 6.43 -6.81
N PRO A 10 -13.57 6.85 -6.49
CA PRO A 10 -14.61 7.06 -7.50
C PRO A 10 -14.16 8.00 -8.61
N ASP A 11 -14.69 7.79 -9.81
CA ASP A 11 -14.43 8.63 -10.97
C ASP A 11 -14.71 10.11 -10.68
N GLY A 12 -13.92 10.98 -11.32
CA GLY A 12 -13.94 12.42 -11.04
C GLY A 12 -13.18 12.84 -9.77
N ALA A 13 -12.43 11.93 -9.13
CA ALA A 13 -11.49 12.34 -8.08
C ALA A 13 -10.39 13.24 -8.61
N SER A 14 -10.13 14.32 -7.89
CA SER A 14 -8.92 15.11 -8.08
C SER A 14 -7.70 14.36 -7.55
N LEU A 15 -6.53 14.63 -8.14
CA LEU A 15 -5.26 14.07 -7.68
C LEU A 15 -5.01 14.38 -6.19
N ALA A 16 -5.33 15.60 -5.74
CA ALA A 16 -5.18 16.00 -4.35
C ALA A 16 -6.04 15.16 -3.39
N ARG A 17 -7.26 14.76 -3.79
CA ARG A 17 -8.12 13.89 -2.99
C ARG A 17 -7.53 12.49 -2.88
N THR A 18 -7.03 11.97 -4.00
CA THR A 18 -6.37 10.67 -4.06
C THR A 18 -5.10 10.65 -3.23
N ASP A 19 -4.29 11.70 -3.30
CA ASP A 19 -3.07 11.87 -2.51
C ASP A 19 -3.36 11.83 -1.00
N ALA A 20 -4.36 12.59 -0.55
CA ALA A 20 -4.77 12.58 0.86
C ALA A 20 -5.24 11.20 1.37
N VAL A 21 -5.90 10.41 0.51
CA VAL A 21 -6.33 9.04 0.86
C VAL A 21 -5.12 8.09 0.91
N ILE A 22 -4.23 8.19 -0.06
CA ILE A 22 -3.04 7.34 -0.15
C ILE A 22 -2.05 7.65 0.96
N GLU A 23 -1.90 8.90 1.36
CA GLU A 23 -1.08 9.29 2.50
C GLU A 23 -1.61 8.65 3.80
N LYS A 24 -2.93 8.66 3.99
CA LYS A 24 -3.57 7.96 5.13
C LYS A 24 -3.34 6.46 5.07
N ALA A 25 -3.54 5.83 3.91
CA ALA A 25 -3.28 4.41 3.72
C ALA A 25 -1.81 4.06 4.01
N SER A 26 -0.86 4.86 3.52
CA SER A 26 0.57 4.68 3.77
C SER A 26 0.92 4.76 5.25
N LYS A 27 0.32 5.69 6.00
CA LYS A 27 0.50 5.80 7.46
C LYS A 27 0.00 4.55 8.19
N ILE A 28 -1.16 4.03 7.82
CA ILE A 28 -1.72 2.80 8.40
C ILE A 28 -0.80 1.61 8.10
N ILE A 29 -0.44 1.43 6.83
CA ILE A 29 0.42 0.34 6.37
C ILE A 29 1.78 0.35 7.08
N LYS A 30 2.38 1.54 7.26
CA LYS A 30 3.66 1.69 7.95
C LYS A 30 3.59 1.29 9.43
N GLY A 31 2.41 1.33 10.05
CA GLY A 31 2.17 0.86 11.41
C GLY A 31 2.07 -0.66 11.55
N ILE A 32 1.95 -1.40 10.44
CA ILE A 32 1.76 -2.86 10.48
C ILE A 32 3.09 -3.57 10.82
N PRO A 33 3.11 -4.41 11.86
CA PRO A 33 4.29 -5.20 12.21
C PRO A 33 4.76 -6.09 11.04
N GLY A 34 6.05 -5.99 10.69
CA GLY A 34 6.65 -6.74 9.59
C GLY A 34 6.72 -5.96 8.26
N VAL A 35 6.11 -4.78 8.19
CA VAL A 35 6.34 -3.80 7.11
C VAL A 35 7.66 -3.07 7.37
N ARG A 36 8.48 -2.91 6.32
CA ARG A 36 9.71 -2.11 6.39
C ARG A 36 9.45 -0.67 5.99
N ASN A 37 8.69 -0.46 4.93
CA ASN A 37 8.37 0.86 4.42
C ASN A 37 7.05 0.84 3.63
N ALA A 38 6.51 2.03 3.33
CA ALA A 38 5.35 2.21 2.48
C ALA A 38 5.64 3.36 1.50
N ILE A 39 5.86 3.02 0.22
CA ILE A 39 6.23 3.97 -0.83
C ILE A 39 4.99 4.23 -1.67
N ALA A 40 4.48 5.46 -1.67
CA ALA A 40 3.17 5.77 -2.20
C ALA A 40 3.27 6.70 -3.41
N PHE A 41 2.48 6.42 -4.45
CA PHE A 41 2.37 7.25 -5.66
C PHE A 41 0.90 7.55 -5.94
N ALA A 42 0.52 8.82 -5.82
CA ALA A 42 -0.78 9.30 -6.26
C ALA A 42 -0.78 9.56 -7.77
N GLY A 43 -1.90 9.28 -8.43
CA GLY A 43 -2.05 9.48 -9.87
C GLY A 43 -1.59 8.31 -10.74
N PHE A 44 -1.12 7.21 -10.14
CA PHE A 44 -0.55 6.06 -10.85
C PHE A 44 -1.24 4.75 -10.46
N ASN A 45 -1.88 4.10 -11.42
CA ASN A 45 -2.51 2.81 -11.21
C ASN A 45 -1.46 1.68 -11.32
N GLY A 46 -1.14 1.05 -10.19
CA GLY A 46 -0.16 -0.04 -10.13
C GLY A 46 -0.60 -1.37 -10.75
N ALA A 47 -1.90 -1.56 -11.03
CA ALA A 47 -2.41 -2.77 -11.68
C ALA A 47 -2.33 -2.66 -13.22
N THR A 48 -2.61 -1.49 -13.77
CA THR A 48 -2.60 -1.24 -15.23
C THR A 48 -1.35 -0.50 -15.71
N PHE A 49 -0.53 0.00 -14.80
CA PHE A 49 0.63 0.85 -15.07
C PHE A 49 0.28 2.13 -15.86
N THR A 50 -0.93 2.68 -15.63
CA THR A 50 -1.42 3.90 -16.29
C THR A 50 -1.57 5.05 -15.31
N ASN A 51 -1.59 6.28 -15.83
CA ASN A 51 -1.86 7.48 -15.02
C ASN A 51 -3.36 7.76 -14.95
N ALA A 52 -3.89 7.97 -13.75
CA ALA A 52 -5.27 8.38 -13.52
C ALA A 52 -5.38 9.14 -12.20
N SER A 53 -6.02 10.32 -12.21
CA SER A 53 -6.10 11.20 -11.04
C SER A 53 -6.87 10.60 -9.85
N ASN A 54 -7.73 9.60 -10.11
CA ASN A 54 -8.47 8.85 -9.10
C ASN A 54 -7.78 7.55 -8.66
N SER A 55 -6.58 7.27 -9.16
CA SER A 55 -5.84 6.05 -8.84
C SER A 55 -4.54 6.38 -8.12
N GLY A 56 -4.07 5.45 -7.31
CA GLY A 56 -2.68 5.43 -6.91
C GLY A 56 -2.26 4.09 -6.35
N VAL A 57 -0.99 3.98 -5.97
CA VAL A 57 -0.37 2.72 -5.56
C VAL A 57 0.51 2.93 -4.34
N VAL A 58 0.56 1.92 -3.47
CA VAL A 58 1.52 1.83 -2.38
C VAL A 58 2.32 0.54 -2.52
N PHE A 59 3.64 0.68 -2.65
CA PHE A 59 4.58 -0.42 -2.59
C PHE A 59 5.01 -0.64 -1.15
N VAL A 60 4.79 -1.85 -0.65
CA VAL A 60 4.98 -2.21 0.75
C VAL A 60 6.08 -3.26 0.85
N PRO A 61 7.37 -2.86 0.84
CA PRO A 61 8.45 -3.79 1.14
C PRO A 61 8.32 -4.31 2.58
N PHE A 62 8.43 -5.63 2.73
CA PHE A 62 8.42 -6.29 4.03
C PHE A 62 9.83 -6.35 4.63
N GLN A 63 9.89 -6.54 5.95
CA GLN A 63 11.10 -6.91 6.67
C GLN A 63 11.71 -8.23 6.14
N PRO A 64 12.99 -8.56 6.46
CA PRO A 64 13.59 -9.82 6.06
C PRO A 64 12.74 -11.01 6.51
N PHE A 65 12.55 -12.01 5.64
CA PHE A 65 11.68 -13.16 5.92
C PHE A 65 11.98 -13.84 7.27
N ALA A 66 13.27 -14.01 7.59
CA ALA A 66 13.72 -14.63 8.83
C ALA A 66 13.31 -13.86 10.10
N GLU A 67 13.12 -12.54 10.03
CA GLU A 67 12.64 -11.73 11.17
C GLU A 67 11.13 -11.86 11.33
N ARG A 68 10.39 -11.82 10.22
CA ARG A 68 8.91 -11.81 10.26
C ARG A 68 8.32 -13.17 10.63
N ILE A 69 8.89 -14.26 10.15
CA ILE A 69 8.39 -15.61 10.45
C ILE A 69 8.51 -15.97 11.93
N LYS A 70 9.53 -15.47 12.64
CA LYS A 70 9.65 -15.64 14.09
C LYS A 70 8.45 -15.09 14.86
N ASN A 71 7.79 -14.08 14.30
CA ASN A 71 6.62 -13.42 14.87
C ASN A 71 5.30 -13.83 14.19
N GLY A 72 5.30 -14.89 13.36
CA GLY A 72 4.11 -15.32 12.62
C GLY A 72 3.66 -14.35 11.50
N GLN A 73 4.47 -13.35 11.15
CA GLN A 73 4.15 -12.32 10.16
C GLN A 73 4.45 -12.82 8.74
N THR A 74 3.62 -13.76 8.28
CA THR A 74 3.62 -14.18 6.88
C THR A 74 3.19 -13.03 5.97
N ALA A 75 3.54 -13.08 4.69
CA ALA A 75 3.10 -12.06 3.73
C ALA A 75 1.56 -11.96 3.71
N ASN A 76 0.85 -13.09 3.76
CA ASN A 76 -0.60 -13.12 3.79
C ASN A 76 -1.19 -12.50 5.06
N SER A 77 -0.56 -12.70 6.22
CA SER A 77 -0.97 -12.08 7.48
C SER A 77 -0.83 -10.56 7.43
N ILE A 78 0.32 -10.06 6.93
CA ILE A 78 0.57 -8.63 6.75
C ILE A 78 -0.44 -8.03 5.76
N ILE A 79 -0.65 -8.68 4.62
CA ILE A 79 -1.61 -8.23 3.59
C ILE A 79 -3.05 -8.25 4.14
N GLY A 80 -3.42 -9.26 4.93
CA GLY A 80 -4.73 -9.33 5.58
C GLY A 80 -5.00 -8.15 6.50
N GLN A 81 -3.99 -7.64 7.21
CA GLN A 81 -4.11 -6.43 8.04
C GLN A 81 -4.21 -5.12 7.24
N VAL A 82 -3.86 -5.14 5.94
CA VAL A 82 -4.00 -3.97 5.05
C VAL A 82 -5.43 -3.88 4.49
N TYR A 83 -6.07 -5.02 4.23
CA TYR A 83 -7.42 -5.09 3.64
C TYR A 83 -8.55 -5.28 4.68
N GLY A 84 -8.21 -5.69 5.90
CA GLY A 84 -9.14 -6.03 6.99
C GLY A 84 -9.69 -4.83 7.75
#